data_AF-A0A5C7IA08-F1
#
_entry.id   AF-A0A5C7IA08-F1
#
_cell.length_a   1.000
_cell.length_b   1.000
_cell.length_c   1.000
_cell.angle_alpha   90.00
_cell.angle_beta   90.00
_cell.angle_gamma   90.00
#
_symmetry.space_group_name_H-M   'P 1'
#
loop_
_entity.id
_entity.type
_entity.pdbx_description
1 polymer ?
#
loop_
_entity_poly.entity_id
_entity_poly.type
_entity_poly.pdbx_seq_one_letter_code
_entity_poly.pdbx_strand_id
1 'polypeptide(L)'
;MERVRGTVKAVALISSGDNNVRGSLHFLQGPNGITHVKGSISGLKPGLHGFHIHALGDTTNGCISTGPHFNPLKNNHGAPSDKERHAGDLGNIIAGPDGVAVVSISDRQIPLSGQHSILGRAVVVHADPDDLGKGIIGLQSSV
;
A
#
# COMPACT_ATOMS: atom_id res chain seq x y z
N MET A 1 -10.97 -17.30 25.84
CA MET A 1 -10.17 -16.15 26.28
C MET A 1 -10.07 -15.16 25.13
N GLU A 2 -10.85 -14.10 25.16
CA GLU A 2 -10.79 -13.04 24.14
C GLU A 2 -9.60 -12.13 24.47
N ARG A 3 -8.53 -12.23 23.68
CA ARG A 3 -7.37 -11.33 23.84
C ARG A 3 -7.86 -9.91 23.60
N VAL A 4 -7.66 -9.02 24.58
CA VAL A 4 -7.74 -7.57 24.38
C VAL A 4 -6.84 -7.25 23.18
N ARG A 5 -7.44 -6.83 22.06
CA ARG A 5 -6.68 -6.45 20.86
C ARG A 5 -5.96 -5.14 21.14
N GLY A 6 -4.76 -5.25 21.69
CA GLY A 6 -3.86 -4.12 21.87
C GLY A 6 -3.56 -3.46 20.53
N THR A 7 -3.23 -2.18 20.56
CA THR A 7 -2.81 -1.44 19.37
C THR A 7 -1.49 -2.02 18.83
N VAL A 8 -1.49 -2.44 17.57
CA VAL A 8 -0.28 -2.91 16.87
C VAL A 8 0.23 -1.79 15.96
N LYS A 9 1.55 -1.67 15.87
CA LYS A 9 2.22 -0.66 15.04
C LYS A 9 3.19 -1.33 14.09
N ALA A 10 3.33 -0.76 12.89
CA ALA A 10 4.39 -1.12 11.94
C ALA A 10 4.90 0.12 11.22
N VAL A 11 6.05 -0.02 10.56
CA VAL A 11 6.64 1.03 9.72
C VAL A 11 7.11 0.42 8.41
N ALA A 12 6.93 1.16 7.32
CA ALA A 12 7.56 0.88 6.04
C ALA A 12 8.38 2.11 5.62
N LEU A 13 9.63 1.88 5.22
CA LEU A 13 10.48 2.89 4.62
C LEU A 13 10.44 2.69 3.10
N ILE A 14 10.14 3.76 2.38
CA ILE A 14 10.16 3.78 0.92
C ILE A 14 11.50 4.37 0.51
N SER A 15 12.21 3.67 -0.35
CA SER A 15 13.46 4.13 -0.95
C SER A 15 13.61 3.49 -2.33
N SER A 16 13.55 4.32 -3.36
CA SER A 16 13.92 3.92 -4.72
C SER A 16 15.39 4.25 -4.94
N GLY A 17 16.23 3.23 -5.20
CA GLY A 17 17.67 3.40 -5.38
C GLY A 17 18.05 4.39 -6.48
N ASP A 18 17.19 4.52 -7.50
CA ASP A 18 17.50 5.24 -8.74
C ASP A 18 16.73 6.56 -8.92
N ASN A 19 15.58 6.74 -8.26
CA ASN A 19 14.64 7.84 -8.57
C ASN A 19 14.51 8.91 -7.48
N ASN A 20 15.34 8.87 -6.42
CA ASN A 20 15.28 9.79 -5.26
C ASN A 20 13.89 9.81 -4.56
N VAL A 21 13.03 8.84 -4.85
CA VAL A 21 11.74 8.65 -4.17
C VAL A 21 12.02 8.07 -2.79
N ARG A 22 11.54 8.78 -1.77
CA ARG A 22 11.76 8.39 -0.37
C ARG A 22 10.58 8.77 0.50
N GLY A 23 10.32 7.95 1.50
CA GLY A 23 9.21 8.19 2.41
C GLY A 23 9.23 7.28 3.63
N SER A 24 8.34 7.58 4.56
CA SER A 24 8.08 6.73 5.72
C SER A 24 6.58 6.65 5.94
N LEU A 25 6.11 5.45 6.23
CA LEU A 25 4.71 5.15 6.46
C LEU A 25 4.57 4.40 7.76
N HIS A 26 3.72 4.91 8.64
CA HIS A 26 3.35 4.30 9.90
C HIS A 26 1.99 3.64 9.77
N PHE A 27 1.91 2.39 10.19
CA PHE A 27 0.67 1.62 10.26
C PHE A 27 0.27 1.49 11.73
N LEU A 28 -0.99 1.82 12.03
CA LEU A 28 -1.55 1.75 13.37
C LEU A 28 -2.84 0.94 13.31
N GLN A 29 -2.83 -0.29 13.79
CA GLN A 29 -4.04 -1.10 13.90
C GLN A 29 -4.71 -0.89 15.26
N GLY A 30 -5.92 -0.35 15.24
CA GLY A 30 -6.75 -0.17 16.43
C GLY A 30 -7.44 -1.46 16.88
N PRO A 31 -8.04 -1.47 18.09
CA PRO A 31 -8.79 -2.62 18.61
C PRO A 31 -9.99 -3.01 17.74
N ASN A 32 -10.55 -2.05 16.98
CA ASN A 32 -11.64 -2.26 16.03
C ASN A 32 -11.21 -2.97 14.74
N GLY A 33 -9.94 -3.35 14.62
CA GLY A 33 -9.36 -4.05 13.48
C GLY A 33 -8.99 -3.16 12.29
N ILE A 34 -9.33 -1.87 12.31
CA ILE A 34 -8.97 -0.91 11.26
C ILE A 34 -7.48 -0.58 11.40
N THR A 35 -6.75 -0.64 10.29
CA THR A 35 -5.38 -0.15 10.19
C THR A 35 -5.39 1.25 9.58
N HIS A 36 -4.75 2.20 10.26
CA HIS A 36 -4.50 3.54 9.73
C HIS A 36 -3.08 3.63 9.20
N VAL A 37 -2.93 4.08 7.96
CA VAL A 37 -1.65 4.33 7.30
C VAL A 37 -1.43 5.83 7.28
N LYS A 38 -0.32 6.30 7.86
CA LYS A 38 0.04 7.72 7.90
C LYS A 38 1.48 7.94 7.52
N GLY A 39 1.76 8.98 6.76
CA GLY A 39 3.14 9.33 6.46
C GLY A 39 3.26 10.28 5.28
N SER A 40 4.45 10.34 4.71
CA SER A 40 4.69 11.10 3.48
C SER A 40 5.72 10.42 2.60
N ILE A 41 5.57 10.61 1.30
CA ILE A 41 6.48 10.16 0.25
C ILE A 41 6.83 11.38 -0.58
N SER A 42 8.11 11.57 -0.88
CA SER A 42 8.66 12.70 -1.61
C SER A 42 9.43 12.22 -2.84
N GLY A 43 9.63 13.11 -3.81
CA GLY A 43 10.33 12.81 -5.06
C GLY A 43 9.42 12.22 -6.15
N LEU A 44 8.10 12.24 -5.95
CA LEU A 44 7.12 11.78 -6.93
C LEU A 44 6.89 12.85 -7.99
N LYS A 45 6.40 12.44 -9.17
CA LYS A 45 5.83 13.40 -10.12
C LYS A 45 4.51 13.95 -9.55
N PRO A 46 4.14 15.21 -9.80
CA PRO A 46 2.83 15.69 -9.39
C PRO A 46 1.69 14.87 -10.03
N GLY A 47 0.69 14.48 -9.24
CA GLY A 47 -0.45 13.70 -9.73
C GLY A 47 -0.79 12.48 -8.88
N LEU A 48 -1.57 11.57 -9.47
CA LEU A 48 -2.02 10.33 -8.86
C LEU A 48 -0.97 9.23 -9.05
N HIS A 49 -0.78 8.45 -8.00
CA HIS A 49 0.11 7.28 -8.00
C HIS A 49 -0.61 6.10 -7.35
N GLY A 50 -0.63 4.96 -8.04
CA GLY A 50 -1.12 3.70 -7.47
C GLY A 50 -0.33 3.34 -6.21
N PHE A 51 -1.02 2.81 -5.20
CA PHE A 51 -0.44 2.57 -3.88
C PHE A 51 -0.96 1.26 -3.31
N HIS A 52 -0.06 0.28 -3.19
CA HIS A 52 -0.44 -1.10 -2.92
C HIS A 52 0.42 -1.78 -1.87
N ILE A 53 -0.16 -2.79 -1.21
CA ILE A 53 0.60 -3.81 -0.49
C ILE A 53 0.80 -4.99 -1.44
N HIS A 54 2.06 -5.31 -1.74
CA HIS A 54 2.42 -6.46 -2.55
C HIS A 54 2.58 -7.73 -1.72
N ALA A 55 2.51 -8.89 -2.37
CA ALA A 55 2.45 -10.17 -1.68
C ALA A 55 3.73 -10.51 -0.89
N LEU A 56 4.89 -10.11 -1.39
CA LEU A 56 6.19 -10.46 -0.84
C LEU A 56 6.95 -9.22 -0.36
N GLY A 57 7.67 -9.34 0.75
CA GLY A 57 8.65 -8.35 1.21
C GLY A 57 10.04 -8.58 0.62
N ASP A 58 10.11 -9.15 -0.58
CA ASP A 58 11.37 -9.43 -1.28
C ASP A 58 11.73 -8.24 -2.18
N THR A 59 12.83 -7.57 -1.85
CA THR A 59 13.36 -6.41 -2.59
C THR A 59 14.70 -6.73 -3.27
N THR A 60 15.08 -8.00 -3.39
CA THR A 60 16.36 -8.43 -3.97
C THR A 60 16.56 -8.01 -5.43
N ASN A 61 15.47 -7.87 -6.19
CA ASN A 61 15.46 -7.31 -7.54
C ASN A 61 14.53 -6.08 -7.63
N GLY A 62 14.66 -5.19 -6.64
CA GLY A 62 13.81 -4.01 -6.52
C GLY A 62 12.32 -4.38 -6.36
N CYS A 63 11.43 -3.54 -6.90
CA CYS A 63 9.98 -3.71 -6.77
C CYS A 63 9.46 -4.97 -7.49
N ILE A 64 10.16 -5.49 -8.50
CA ILE A 64 9.72 -6.64 -9.29
C ILE A 64 9.60 -7.90 -8.41
N SER A 65 10.55 -8.10 -7.49
CA SER A 65 10.55 -9.25 -6.58
C SER A 65 9.42 -9.25 -5.56
N THR A 66 8.73 -8.12 -5.36
CA THR A 66 7.64 -8.02 -4.38
C THR A 66 6.39 -8.81 -4.81
N GLY A 67 6.33 -9.25 -6.08
CA GLY A 67 5.25 -10.05 -6.62
C GLY A 67 3.98 -9.23 -6.94
N PRO A 68 2.81 -9.87 -7.07
CA PRO A 68 1.55 -9.18 -7.34
C PRO A 68 1.00 -8.51 -6.08
N HIS A 69 -0.13 -7.79 -6.22
CA HIS A 69 -0.88 -7.25 -5.09
C HIS A 69 -1.24 -8.37 -4.11
N PHE A 70 -1.21 -8.06 -2.81
CA PHE A 70 -1.58 -9.01 -1.77
C PHE A 70 -3.07 -9.37 -1.86
N ASN A 71 -3.36 -10.61 -2.27
CA ASN A 71 -4.71 -11.09 -2.55
C ASN A 71 -5.00 -12.46 -1.90
N PRO A 72 -5.15 -12.52 -0.56
CA PRO A 72 -5.37 -13.79 0.14
C PRO A 72 -6.74 -14.42 -0.19
N LEU A 73 -7.71 -13.63 -0.65
CA LEU A 73 -9.07 -14.07 -0.95
C LEU A 73 -9.32 -14.35 -2.44
N LYS A 74 -8.32 -14.15 -3.31
CA LYS A 74 -8.41 -14.37 -4.77
C LYS A 74 -9.53 -13.57 -5.44
N ASN A 75 -9.76 -12.34 -4.97
CA ASN A 75 -10.68 -11.40 -5.60
C ASN A 75 -10.05 -10.80 -6.86
N ASN A 76 -10.85 -10.10 -7.65
CA ASN A 76 -10.33 -9.20 -8.67
C ASN A 76 -9.79 -7.90 -8.03
N HIS A 77 -9.01 -7.16 -8.80
CA HIS A 77 -8.56 -5.81 -8.43
C HIS A 77 -9.75 -4.84 -8.36
N GLY A 78 -9.72 -3.87 -7.43
CA GLY A 78 -10.81 -2.90 -7.26
C GLY A 78 -10.43 -1.68 -6.41
N ALA A 79 -11.37 -0.73 -6.30
CA ALA A 79 -11.19 0.47 -5.49
C ALA A 79 -11.21 0.14 -3.99
N PRO A 80 -10.59 0.96 -3.11
CA PRO A 80 -10.59 0.68 -1.68
C PRO A 80 -11.96 0.61 -1.00
N SER A 81 -12.95 1.29 -1.59
CA SER A 81 -14.34 1.26 -1.15
C SER A 81 -15.09 -0.02 -1.55
N ASP A 82 -14.54 -0.79 -2.50
CA ASP A 82 -15.22 -1.95 -3.06
C ASP A 82 -15.13 -3.13 -2.11
N LYS A 83 -16.22 -3.90 -2.05
CA LYS A 83 -16.29 -5.11 -1.24
C LYS A 83 -15.36 -6.19 -1.81
N GLU A 84 -15.33 -6.30 -3.14
CA GLU A 84 -14.46 -7.20 -3.88
C GLU A 84 -13.28 -6.41 -4.45
N ARG A 85 -12.13 -6.59 -3.83
CA ARG A 85 -10.83 -6.05 -4.24
C ARG A 85 -9.73 -6.96 -3.70
N HIS A 86 -8.49 -6.79 -4.15
CA HIS A 86 -7.37 -7.39 -3.41
C HIS A 86 -7.25 -6.73 -2.04
N ALA A 87 -6.76 -7.48 -1.04
CA ALA A 87 -6.54 -6.93 0.29
C ALA A 87 -5.49 -5.79 0.28
N GLY A 88 -4.52 -5.85 -0.64
CA GLY A 88 -3.49 -4.85 -0.82
C GLY A 88 -3.88 -3.64 -1.67
N ASP A 89 -5.10 -3.57 -2.21
CA ASP A 89 -5.54 -2.47 -3.08
C ASP A 89 -5.91 -1.23 -2.23
N LEU A 90 -4.97 -0.28 -2.08
CA LEU A 90 -5.21 0.96 -1.32
C LEU A 90 -5.48 2.18 -2.23
N GLY A 91 -5.60 1.95 -3.54
CA GLY A 91 -5.99 2.94 -4.54
C GLY A 91 -4.86 3.90 -4.86
N ASN A 92 -5.17 5.21 -4.92
CA ASN A 92 -4.19 6.24 -5.27
C ASN A 92 -3.79 7.11 -4.08
N ILE A 93 -2.53 7.50 -4.04
CA ILE A 93 -2.04 8.67 -3.30
C ILE A 93 -1.85 9.84 -4.27
N ILE A 94 -1.88 11.08 -3.77
CA ILE A 94 -1.73 12.29 -4.59
C ILE A 94 -0.46 13.03 -4.16
N ALA A 95 0.46 13.20 -5.11
CA ALA A 95 1.61 14.08 -4.95
C ALA A 95 1.30 15.50 -5.43
N GLY A 96 1.64 16.49 -4.61
CA GLY A 96 1.50 17.90 -4.94
C GLY A 96 2.54 18.39 -5.97
N PRO A 97 2.51 19.69 -6.33
CA PRO A 97 3.50 20.30 -7.22
C PRO A 97 4.95 20.23 -6.71
N ASP A 98 5.12 20.07 -5.41
CA ASP A 98 6.40 19.86 -4.73
C ASP A 98 6.88 18.39 -4.77
N GLY A 99 6.12 17.50 -5.41
CA GLY A 99 6.42 16.08 -5.51
C GLY A 99 6.22 15.32 -4.18
N VAL A 100 5.46 15.87 -3.25
CA VAL A 100 5.17 15.26 -1.95
C VAL A 100 3.73 14.76 -1.88
N ALA A 101 3.56 13.49 -1.54
CA ALA A 101 2.28 12.88 -1.21
C ALA A 101 2.16 12.70 0.30
N VAL A 102 1.17 13.34 0.93
CA VAL A 102 0.81 13.09 2.33
C VAL A 102 -0.22 11.97 2.38
N VAL A 103 0.13 10.86 3.03
CA VAL A 103 -0.70 9.65 3.10
C VAL A 103 -1.48 9.63 4.41
N SER A 104 -2.79 9.45 4.32
CA SER A 104 -3.68 9.23 5.47
C SER A 104 -4.85 8.33 5.07
N ILE A 105 -4.67 7.01 5.17
CA ILE A 105 -5.62 5.99 4.71
C ILE A 105 -6.13 5.18 5.91
N SER A 106 -7.41 4.80 5.89
CA SER A 106 -8.01 3.88 6.86
C SER A 106 -8.57 2.67 6.15
N ASP A 107 -8.13 1.47 6.54
CA ASP A 107 -8.47 0.26 5.81
C ASP A 107 -8.67 -0.95 6.74
N ARG A 108 -9.61 -1.84 6.38
CA ARG A 108 -9.99 -3.03 7.16
C ARG A 108 -9.40 -4.34 6.63
N GLN A 109 -8.84 -4.34 5.42
CA GLN A 109 -8.34 -5.53 4.73
C GLN A 109 -6.82 -5.73 4.89
N ILE A 110 -6.12 -4.79 5.52
CA ILE A 110 -4.67 -4.85 5.80
C ILE A 110 -4.35 -4.98 7.30
N PRO A 111 -4.72 -6.09 7.96
CA PRO A 111 -4.42 -6.27 9.38
C PRO A 111 -2.91 -6.39 9.64
N LEU A 112 -2.47 -6.07 10.85
CA LEU A 112 -1.07 -6.23 11.28
C LEU A 112 -0.83 -7.53 12.07
N SER A 113 -1.83 -8.41 12.12
CA SER A 113 -1.76 -9.70 12.81
C SER A 113 -2.70 -10.72 12.17
N GLY A 114 -2.53 -12.00 12.54
CA GLY A 114 -3.32 -13.10 11.99
C GLY A 114 -2.85 -13.55 10.61
N GLN A 115 -3.59 -14.48 10.01
CA GLN A 115 -3.22 -15.15 8.76
C GLN A 115 -3.07 -14.18 7.57
N HIS A 116 -3.86 -13.10 7.55
CA HIS A 116 -3.82 -12.09 6.47
C HIS A 116 -2.97 -10.88 6.84
N SER A 117 -2.06 -11.00 7.82
CA SER A 117 -1.19 -9.91 8.22
C SER A 117 -0.38 -9.37 7.03
N ILE A 118 -0.19 -8.06 7.00
CA ILE A 118 0.69 -7.38 6.04
C ILE A 118 2.14 -7.23 6.55
N LEU A 119 2.45 -7.65 7.78
CA LEU A 119 3.82 -7.64 8.28
C LEU A 119 4.72 -8.56 7.43
N GLY A 120 5.90 -8.06 7.07
CA GLY A 120 6.84 -8.77 6.20
C GLY A 120 6.50 -8.71 4.70
N ARG A 121 5.49 -7.92 4.32
CA ARG A 121 5.15 -7.62 2.92
C ARG A 121 5.70 -6.26 2.50
N ALA A 122 5.69 -5.97 1.21
CA ALA A 122 6.15 -4.71 0.67
C ALA A 122 5.01 -3.70 0.47
N VAL A 123 5.31 -2.43 0.68
CA VAL A 123 4.50 -1.31 0.21
C VAL A 123 5.11 -0.82 -1.10
N VAL A 124 4.30 -0.67 -2.15
CA VAL A 124 4.73 -0.24 -3.48
C VAL A 124 3.96 1.02 -3.87
N VAL A 125 4.70 1.99 -4.42
CA VAL A 125 4.15 3.18 -5.06
C VAL A 125 4.39 3.02 -6.56
N HIS A 126 3.36 3.23 -7.37
CA HIS A 126 3.45 3.11 -8.82
C HIS A 126 3.72 4.47 -9.47
N ALA A 127 4.39 4.46 -10.63
CA ALA A 127 4.61 5.64 -11.45
C ALA A 127 3.30 6.24 -11.96
N ASP A 128 2.36 5.35 -12.29
CA ASP A 128 1.10 5.68 -12.95
C ASP A 128 -0.10 5.59 -11.99
N PRO A 129 -1.21 6.28 -12.29
CA PRO A 129 -2.42 6.18 -11.51
C PRO A 129 -3.01 4.76 -11.55
N ASP A 130 -3.56 4.35 -10.42
CA ASP A 130 -4.40 3.16 -10.33
C ASP A 130 -5.79 3.42 -10.93
N ASP A 131 -6.22 2.52 -11.82
CA ASP A 131 -7.53 2.59 -12.48
C ASP A 131 -8.66 1.97 -11.65
N LEU A 132 -8.32 1.36 -10.51
CA LEU A 132 -9.27 0.81 -9.55
C LEU A 132 -10.12 -0.33 -10.12
N GLY A 133 -9.58 -1.10 -11.07
CA GLY A 133 -10.26 -2.23 -11.71
C GLY A 133 -11.24 -1.80 -12.80
N LYS A 134 -11.16 -0.56 -13.27
CA LYS A 134 -12.10 -0.01 -14.27
C LYS A 134 -11.59 -0.11 -15.72
N GLY A 135 -10.44 -0.74 -15.93
CA GLY A 135 -9.96 -1.14 -17.26
C GLY A 135 -9.58 0.01 -18.17
N ILE A 136 -9.15 1.14 -17.60
CA ILE A 136 -8.77 2.35 -18.35
C ILE A 136 -7.25 2.57 -18.41
N ILE A 137 -6.45 1.87 -17.59
CA ILE A 137 -4.97 1.96 -17.66
C ILE A 137 -4.35 0.56 -17.53
N GLY A 138 -3.84 0.02 -18.63
CA GLY A 138 -3.06 -1.22 -18.66
C GLY A 138 -1.58 -0.95 -18.39
N LEU A 139 -1.00 -1.69 -17.44
CA LEU A 139 0.41 -1.71 -17.00
C LEU A 139 0.81 -0.54 -16.09
N GLN A 140 0.80 -0.79 -14.77
CA GLN A 140 1.36 0.14 -13.79
C GLN A 140 2.86 -0.12 -13.60
N SER A 141 3.70 0.84 -13.97
CA SER A 141 5.14 0.78 -13.64
C SER A 141 5.33 1.09 -12.15
N SER A 142 6.26 0.42 -11.45
CA SER A 142 6.57 0.69 -10.03
C SER A 142 7.75 1.66 -9.90
N VAL A 143 7.77 2.54 -8.89
CA VAL A 143 8.87 3.49 -8.62
C VAL A 143 9.61 3.22 -7.33
#